data_AF-A0A0D1C5P9-F1
#
_entry.id   AF-A0A0D1C5P9-F1
#
_cell.length_a   1.000
_cell.length_b   1.000
_cell.length_c   1.000
_cell.angle_alpha   90.00
_cell.angle_beta   90.00
_cell.angle_gamma   90.00
#
_symmetry.space_group_name_H-M   'P 1'
#
loop_
_entity.id
_entity.type
_entity.pdbx_description
1 polymer ?
#
loop_
_entity_poly.entity_id
_entity_poly.type
_entity_poly.pdbx_seq_one_letter_code
_entity_poly.pdbx_strand_id
1 'polypeptide(L)' 'MMARLEAELARPDPDDGAIIDFPRGEAPLVQAGNLRGIAVAYTRHYGLVEVTDDAGSHFQWFLGSQIKRLSS' A
#
# COMPACT_ATOMS: atom_id res chain seq x y z
N MET A 1 5.57 -2.25 13.52
CA MET A 1 6.14 -3.38 12.78
C MET A 1 5.12 -4.50 12.54
N MET A 2 4.43 -5.00 13.59
CA MET A 2 3.47 -6.12 13.45
C MET A 2 2.31 -5.84 12.49
N ALA A 3 1.69 -4.65 12.55
CA ALA A 3 0.55 -4.31 11.70
C ALA A 3 0.83 -4.39 10.19
N ARG A 4 2.08 -4.14 9.75
CA ARG A 4 2.46 -4.27 8.34
C ARG A 4 2.61 -5.74 7.94
N LEU A 5 3.31 -6.52 8.75
CA LEU A 5 3.50 -7.96 8.51
C LEU A 5 2.15 -8.68 8.44
N GLU A 6 1.23 -8.35 9.35
CA GLU A 6 -0.14 -8.88 9.33
C GLU A 6 -0.89 -8.49 8.04
N ALA A 7 -0.76 -7.24 7.60
CA ALA A 7 -1.35 -6.80 6.34
C ALA A 7 -0.74 -7.51 5.12
N GLU A 8 0.57 -7.75 5.10
CA GLU A 8 1.25 -8.49 4.04
C GLU A 8 0.76 -9.95 3.95
N LEU A 9 0.51 -10.60 5.10
CA LEU A 9 -0.09 -11.94 5.15
C LEU A 9 -1.56 -11.94 4.70
N ALA A 10 -2.29 -10.85 4.92
CA ALA A 10 -3.68 -10.66 4.51
C ALA A 10 -3.83 -10.11 3.07
N ARG A 11 -2.84 -10.31 2.20
CA ARG A 11 -2.90 -9.87 0.79
C ARG A 11 -4.10 -10.51 0.07
N PRO A 12 -4.77 -9.76 -0.85
CA PRO A 12 -5.97 -10.25 -1.54
C PRO A 12 -5.73 -11.52 -2.37
N ASP A 13 -4.55 -11.64 -2.97
CA ASP A 13 -4.16 -12.77 -3.81
C ASP A 13 -2.74 -13.24 -3.47
N PRO A 14 -2.60 -14.42 -2.85
CA PRO A 14 -1.29 -15.00 -2.53
C PRO A 14 -0.43 -15.37 -3.76
N ASP A 15 -1.04 -15.55 -4.92
CA ASP A 15 -0.36 -15.99 -6.14
C ASP A 15 -0.01 -14.81 -7.06
N ASP A 16 -0.32 -13.57 -6.67
CA ASP A 16 -0.05 -12.34 -7.44
C ASP A 16 1.44 -11.95 -7.53
N GLY A 17 2.32 -12.84 -7.09
CA GLY A 17 3.76 -12.68 -7.10
C GLY A 17 4.34 -12.25 -5.75
N ALA A 18 5.63 -11.93 -5.77
CA ALA A 18 6.36 -11.50 -4.58
C ALA A 18 5.93 -10.08 -4.17
N ILE A 19 5.97 -9.83 -2.86
CA ILE A 19 5.83 -8.47 -2.31
C ILE A 19 7.16 -7.75 -2.51
N ILE A 20 7.10 -6.58 -3.13
CA ILE A 20 8.25 -5.74 -3.44
C ILE A 20 8.11 -4.45 -2.63
N ASP A 21 9.11 -4.16 -1.81
CA ASP A 21 9.17 -2.92 -1.03
C ASP A 21 9.64 -1.75 -1.88
N PHE A 22 9.12 -0.55 -1.59
CA PHE A 22 9.74 0.66 -2.12
C PHE A 22 11.08 0.92 -1.42
N PRO A 23 12.09 1.44 -2.14
CA PRO A 23 13.34 1.85 -1.52
C PRO A 23 13.10 2.87 -0.39
N ARG A 24 13.96 2.84 0.62
CA ARG A 24 13.83 3.71 1.79
C ARG A 24 13.88 5.18 1.36
N GLY A 25 12.81 5.92 1.65
CA GLY A 25 12.68 7.34 1.30
C GLY A 25 12.12 7.60 -0.10
N GLU A 26 11.85 6.56 -0.89
CA GLU A 26 11.28 6.67 -2.25
C GLU A 26 9.80 6.29 -2.31
N ALA A 27 9.22 5.86 -1.18
CA ALA A 27 7.82 5.51 -1.04
C ALA A 27 6.93 6.68 -1.50
N PRO A 28 6.17 6.53 -2.60
CA PRO A 28 5.42 7.63 -3.18
C PRO A 28 4.17 7.93 -2.34
N LEU A 29 3.84 9.22 -2.26
CA LEU A 29 2.52 9.64 -1.81
C LEU A 29 1.49 9.27 -2.89
N VAL A 30 0.42 8.60 -2.48
CA VAL A 30 -0.61 8.10 -3.37
C VAL A 30 -2.01 8.44 -2.88
N GLN A 31 -2.95 8.39 -3.81
CA GLN A 31 -4.37 8.40 -3.53
C GLN A 31 -5.00 7.11 -4.07
N ALA A 32 -5.71 6.38 -3.23
CA ALA A 32 -6.46 5.18 -3.58
C ALA A 32 -7.94 5.41 -3.27
N GLY A 33 -8.75 5.62 -4.32
CA GLY A 33 -10.12 6.09 -4.16
C GLY A 33 -10.17 7.46 -3.47
N ASN A 34 -10.79 7.52 -2.27
CA ASN A 34 -10.90 8.72 -1.44
C ASN A 34 -9.85 8.76 -0.32
N LEU A 35 -8.98 7.74 -0.23
CA LEU A 35 -7.96 7.63 0.81
C LEU A 35 -6.63 8.16 0.27
N ARG A 36 -5.94 8.95 1.08
CA ARG A 36 -4.58 9.43 0.81
C ARG A 36 -3.62 8.70 1.74
N GLY A 37 -2.48 8.29 1.21
CA GLY A 37 -1.51 7.52 1.97
C GLY A 37 -0.16 7.40 1.28
N ILE A 38 0.71 6.57 1.83
CA ILE A 38 2.05 6.30 1.31
C ILE A 38 2.07 4.86 0.81
N ALA A 39 2.47 4.62 -0.44
CA ALA A 39 2.63 3.26 -0.94
C ALA A 39 3.91 2.66 -0.36
N VAL A 40 3.79 1.58 0.40
CA VAL A 40 4.90 0.98 1.17
C VAL A 40 5.44 -0.31 0.55
N ALA A 41 4.60 -1.02 -0.20
CA ALA A 41 4.97 -2.20 -0.99
C ALA A 41 3.97 -2.42 -2.14
N TYR A 42 4.32 -3.30 -3.07
CA TYR A 42 3.43 -3.70 -4.16
C TYR A 42 3.71 -5.13 -4.62
N THR A 43 2.72 -5.76 -5.24
CA THR A 43 2.82 -7.00 -6.01
C THR A 43 2.56 -6.67 -7.49
N ARG A 44 2.33 -7.69 -8.33
CA ARG A 44 2.11 -7.46 -9.76
C ARG A 44 0.89 -6.59 -10.04
N HIS A 45 -0.21 -6.78 -9.30
CA HIS A 45 -1.47 -6.09 -9.53
C HIS A 45 -1.99 -5.31 -8.33
N TYR A 46 -1.40 -5.45 -7.13
CA TYR A 46 -1.86 -4.75 -5.93
C TYR A 46 -0.76 -3.86 -5.32
N GLY A 47 -1.16 -2.79 -4.65
CA GLY A 47 -0.28 -1.96 -3.83
C GLY A 47 -0.74 -1.93 -2.39
N LEU A 48 0.20 -2.06 -1.46
CA LEU A 48 -0.02 -1.88 -0.03
C LEU A 48 0.22 -0.41 0.31
N VAL A 49 -0.80 0.24 0.84
CA VAL A 49 -0.77 1.66 1.19
C VAL A 49 -0.91 1.79 2.70
N GLU A 50 -0.02 2.56 3.31
CA GLU A 50 -0.19 3.09 4.66
C GLU A 50 -1.14 4.29 4.57
N VAL A 51 -2.36 4.10 5.04
CA VAL A 51 -3.43 5.10 5.07
C VAL A 51 -3.48 5.72 6.46
N THR A 52 -3.58 7.04 6.52
CA THR A 52 -3.78 7.77 7.77
C THR A 52 -5.14 8.43 7.76
N ASP A 53 -5.99 8.08 8.72
CA ASP A 53 -7.31 8.68 8.96
C ASP A 53 -7.46 9.13 10.42
N ASP A 54 -8.65 9.60 10.80
CA ASP A 54 -8.94 10.10 12.15
C ASP A 54 -8.78 9.02 13.25
N ALA A 55 -8.87 7.73 12.89
CA ALA A 55 -8.71 6.61 13.82
C ALA A 55 -7.24 6.16 13.96
N GLY A 56 -6.35 6.63 13.07
CA GLY A 56 -4.92 6.37 13.11
C GLY A 56 -4.36 5.94 11.76
N SER A 57 -3.19 5.29 11.79
CA SER A 57 -2.57 4.73 10.58
C SER A 57 -2.80 3.24 10.49
N HIS A 58 -3.23 2.78 9.31
CA HIS A 58 -3.45 1.37 9.01
C HIS A 58 -2.94 1.02 7.62
N PHE A 59 -2.74 -0.26 7.35
CA PHE A 59 -2.26 -0.74 6.06
C PHE A 59 -3.41 -1.40 5.30
N GLN A 60 -3.58 -1.04 4.03
CA GLN A 60 -4.62 -1.61 3.18
C GLN A 60 -4.10 -1.87 1.78
N TRP A 61 -4.50 -3.02 1.23
CA TRP A 61 -4.23 -3.38 -0.16
C TRP A 61 -5.28 -2.78 -1.09
N PHE A 62 -4.81 -2.25 -2.21
CA PHE A 62 -5.64 -1.74 -3.29
C PHE A 62 -5.20 -2.34 -4.62
N LEU A 63 -6.14 -2.48 -5.56
CA LEU A 63 -5.75 -2.76 -6.95
C LEU A 63 -4.88 -1.62 -7.46
N GLY A 64 -3.77 -1.93 -8.12
CA GLY A 64 -2.85 -0.92 -8.65
C GLY A 64 -3.54 0.05 -9.62
N SER A 65 -4.57 -0.40 -10.33
CA SER A 65 -5.42 0.44 -11.20
C SER A 65 -6.23 1.52 -10.45
N GLN A 66 -6.42 1.35 -9.14
CA GLN A 66 -7.12 2.30 -8.27
C GLN A 66 -6.16 3.29 -7.58
N ILE A 67 -4.85 3.03 -7.64
CA ILE A 67 -3.83 3.85 -7.00
C ILE A 67 -3.32 4.91 -7.98
N LYS A 68 -3.40 6.17 -7.58
CA LYS A 68 -2.83 7.30 -8.33
C LYS A 68 -1.68 7.88 -7.54
N ARG A 69 -0.50 7.98 -8.17
CA ARG A 69 0.62 8.72 -7.60
C ARG A 69 0.27 10.20 -7.55
N LEU A 70 0.46 10.81 -6.39
CA LEU A 70 0.40 12.26 -6.24
C LEU A 70 1.79 12.80 -6.50
N SER A 71 1.90 13.68 -7.49
CA SER A 71 3.09 14.51 -7.69
C SER A 71 3.04 15.69 -6.71
N SER A 72 4.09 15.84 -5.90
CA SER A 72 4.37 17.08 -5.19
C SER A 72 4.77 18.18 -6.16
#